data_AF-A0A3B9BBV3-F1
#
_entry.id   AF-A0A3B9BBV3-F1
#
_cell.length_a   1.000
_cell.length_b   1.000
_cell.length_c   1.000
_cell.angle_alpha   90.00
_cell.angle_beta   90.00
_cell.angle_gamma   90.00
#
_symmetry.space_group_name_H-M   'P 1'
#
loop_
_entity.id
_entity.type
_entity.pdbx_description
1 polymer ?
#
loop_
_entity_poly.entity_id
_entity_poly.type
_entity_poly.pdbx_seq_one_letter_code
_entity_poly.pdbx_strand_id
1 'polypeptide(L)'
;MKKLSVLFLFLSLSILIGQVPDGYKIVSVPLPRGSVSVLGLCHKPDGTLAICTWEGEVWERKGEVWTRFAENLMEPNGIYFDAKEEAYYVAQKPELTRLVDLNKDGVCDRYECATDAFG
;
A
#
# COMPACT_ATOMS: atom_id res chain seq x y z
N MET A 1 15.04 -30.10 -49.17
CA MET A 1 14.05 -30.48 -48.14
C MET A 1 14.84 -31.12 -46.99
N LYS A 2 15.10 -30.55 -45.81
CA LYS A 2 14.24 -29.85 -44.84
C LYS A 2 15.07 -28.79 -44.06
N LYS A 3 15.76 -27.87 -44.76
CA LYS A 3 16.44 -26.69 -44.18
C LYS A 3 15.44 -25.61 -43.65
N LEU A 4 14.24 -26.02 -43.23
CA LEU A 4 13.15 -25.10 -42.89
C LEU A 4 12.80 -25.10 -41.40
N SER A 5 13.44 -25.94 -40.58
CA SER A 5 13.01 -26.14 -39.18
C SER A 5 13.72 -25.24 -38.16
N VAL A 6 14.82 -24.58 -38.51
CA VAL A 6 15.62 -23.81 -37.52
C VAL A 6 15.22 -22.33 -37.48
N LEU A 7 14.54 -21.83 -38.51
CA LEU A 7 14.11 -20.42 -38.55
C LEU A 7 12.86 -20.13 -37.70
N PHE A 8 12.09 -21.16 -37.33
CA PHE A 8 10.87 -21.00 -36.53
C PHE A 8 11.09 -20.98 -35.01
N LEU A 9 12.29 -21.32 -34.54
CA LEU A 9 12.60 -21.32 -33.10
C LEU A 9 13.15 -19.98 -32.58
N PHE A 10 13.24 -18.95 -33.44
CA PHE A 10 13.62 -17.60 -33.04
C PHE A 10 12.42 -16.66 -32.81
N LEU A 11 11.18 -17.12 -33.01
CA LEU A 11 10.00 -16.24 -33.09
C LEU A 11 9.07 -16.23 -31.86
N SER A 12 9.38 -16.88 -30.73
CA SER A 12 8.40 -16.95 -29.63
C SER A 12 8.89 -16.53 -28.26
N LEU A 13 10.06 -15.88 -28.15
CA LEU A 13 10.48 -15.25 -26.90
C LEU A 13 10.59 -13.74 -27.05
N SER A 14 9.54 -13.12 -27.60
CA SER A 14 9.23 -11.74 -27.26
C SER A 14 8.86 -11.75 -25.79
N ILE A 15 9.86 -11.64 -24.92
CA ILE A 15 9.61 -11.31 -23.52
C ILE A 15 8.82 -10.00 -23.60
N LEU A 16 7.55 -10.04 -23.20
CA LEU A 16 6.76 -8.84 -22.92
C LEU A 16 7.37 -8.18 -21.68
N ILE A 17 8.59 -7.66 -21.80
CA ILE A 17 9.11 -6.65 -20.89
C ILE A 17 8.31 -5.42 -21.28
N GLY A 18 7.29 -5.10 -20.49
CA GLY A 18 6.60 -3.82 -20.61
C GLY A 18 7.66 -2.74 -20.69
N GLN A 19 7.69 -2.02 -21.83
CA GLN A 19 8.66 -0.96 -22.02
C GLN A 19 8.35 0.13 -20.99
N VAL A 20 9.22 0.28 -20.00
CA VAL A 20 9.14 1.40 -19.08
C VAL A 20 9.52 2.65 -19.88
N PRO A 21 8.67 3.68 -19.97
CA PRO A 21 8.99 4.88 -20.75
C PRO A 21 10.32 5.49 -20.31
N ASP A 22 11.04 6.12 -21.24
CA ASP A 22 12.29 6.79 -20.94
C ASP A 22 12.10 7.80 -19.78
N GLY A 23 13.05 7.79 -18.84
CA GLY A 23 13.00 8.61 -17.63
C GLY A 23 12.27 7.97 -16.44
N TYR A 24 11.61 6.80 -16.60
CA TYR A 24 10.94 6.09 -15.51
C TYR A 24 11.71 4.83 -15.09
N LYS A 25 11.52 4.44 -13.83
CA LYS A 25 12.00 3.17 -13.27
C LYS A 25 10.87 2.53 -12.48
N ILE A 26 10.64 1.25 -12.70
CA ILE A 26 9.78 0.44 -11.83
C ILE A 26 10.67 -0.10 -10.71
N VAL A 27 10.24 0.11 -9.48
CA VAL A 27 10.95 -0.38 -8.28
C VAL A 27 9.96 -1.19 -7.47
N SER A 28 10.37 -2.41 -7.11
CA SER A 28 9.61 -3.24 -6.18
C SER A 28 9.93 -2.82 -4.75
N VAL A 29 8.89 -2.45 -3.99
CA VAL A 29 9.01 -2.17 -2.56
C VAL A 29 8.65 -3.44 -1.78
N PRO A 30 9.51 -3.94 -0.87
CA PRO A 30 9.17 -5.09 -0.06
C PRO A 30 7.96 -4.76 0.83
N LEU A 31 7.06 -5.72 1.03
CA LEU A 31 5.93 -5.55 1.93
C LEU A 31 6.39 -5.57 3.40
N PRO A 32 5.64 -4.95 4.32
CA PRO A 32 5.84 -5.15 5.74
C PRO A 32 5.65 -6.63 6.11
N ARG A 33 6.23 -7.01 7.26
CA ARG A 33 6.24 -8.39 7.71
C ARG A 33 4.82 -8.91 7.93
N GLY A 34 4.53 -10.08 7.35
CA GLY A 34 3.26 -10.77 7.56
C GLY A 34 2.14 -10.31 6.65
N SER A 35 2.32 -9.19 5.94
CA SER A 35 1.33 -8.68 5.00
C SER A 35 1.41 -9.37 3.64
N VAL A 36 0.26 -9.74 3.10
CA VAL A 36 0.14 -10.41 1.79
C VAL A 36 -0.29 -9.42 0.71
N SER A 37 -1.04 -8.38 1.05
CA SER A 37 -1.59 -7.44 0.06
C SER A 37 -1.78 -6.02 0.60
N VAL A 38 -1.52 -5.04 -0.25
CA VAL A 38 -1.81 -3.62 -0.02
C VAL A 38 -3.16 -3.30 -0.62
N LEU A 39 -4.04 -2.69 0.16
CA LEU A 39 -5.39 -2.32 -0.27
C LEU A 39 -5.56 -0.81 -0.47
N GLY A 40 -4.77 -0.01 0.24
CA GLY A 40 -4.73 1.44 0.10
C GLY A 40 -3.37 2.00 0.49
N LEU A 41 -3.04 3.17 -0.05
CA LEU A 41 -1.83 3.90 0.29
C LEU A 41 -2.05 5.41 0.28
N CYS A 42 -1.28 6.13 1.08
CA CYS A 42 -1.20 7.59 1.04
C CYS A 42 0.20 8.07 1.46
N HIS A 43 0.48 9.36 1.28
CA HIS A 43 1.71 9.99 1.73
C HIS A 43 1.42 11.02 2.81
N LYS A 44 2.28 11.08 3.82
CA LYS A 44 2.36 12.21 4.76
C LYS A 44 3.16 13.35 4.15
N PRO A 45 2.99 14.60 4.64
CA PRO A 45 3.79 15.75 4.19
C PRO A 45 5.31 15.58 4.39
N ASP A 46 5.73 14.75 5.34
CA ASP A 46 7.15 14.45 5.61
C ASP A 46 7.74 13.39 4.65
N GLY A 47 6.97 12.89 3.69
CA GLY A 47 7.38 11.87 2.73
C GLY A 47 7.21 10.44 3.21
N THR A 48 6.65 10.21 4.41
CA THR A 48 6.30 8.86 4.87
C THR A 48 5.24 8.26 3.96
N LEU A 49 5.50 7.04 3.47
CA LEU A 49 4.50 6.24 2.76
C LEU A 49 3.72 5.44 3.79
N ALA A 50 2.41 5.63 3.83
CA ALA A 50 1.51 4.82 4.66
C ALA A 50 0.69 3.88 3.78
N ILE A 51 0.48 2.65 4.25
CA ILE A 51 -0.35 1.66 3.57
C ILE A 51 -1.32 1.02 4.55
N CYS A 52 -2.49 0.61 4.06
CA CYS A 52 -3.36 -0.35 4.75
C CYS A 52 -3.31 -1.70 4.04
N THR A 53 -3.30 -2.78 4.83
CA THR A 53 -3.15 -4.14 4.32
C THR A 53 -4.39 -4.99 4.60
N TRP A 54 -4.52 -6.11 3.89
CA TRP A 54 -5.64 -7.05 4.07
C TRP A 54 -5.77 -7.54 5.51
N GLU A 55 -4.66 -7.65 6.23
CA GLU A 55 -4.56 -8.14 7.61
C GLU A 55 -5.16 -7.17 8.65
N GLY A 56 -5.69 -6.02 8.23
CA GLY A 56 -6.29 -5.07 9.15
C GLY A 56 -5.29 -4.14 9.81
N GLU A 57 -4.15 -3.90 9.16
CA GLU A 57 -3.04 -3.12 9.70
C GLU A 57 -2.80 -1.86 8.87
N VAL A 58 -2.31 -0.82 9.54
CA VAL A 58 -1.71 0.37 8.90
C VAL A 58 -0.23 0.36 9.18
N TRP A 59 0.58 0.50 8.13
CA TRP A 59 2.03 0.51 8.21
C TRP A 59 2.58 1.83 7.66
N GLU A 60 3.56 2.41 8.36
CA GLU A 60 4.35 3.54 7.89
C GLU A 60 5.71 3.06 7.37
N ARG A 61 6.15 3.64 6.26
CA ARG A 61 7.46 3.42 5.66
C ARG A 61 8.28 4.69 5.68
N LYS A 62 9.43 4.64 6.35
CA LYS A 62 10.45 5.70 6.30
C LYS A 62 11.76 5.11 5.80
N GLY A 63 12.26 5.57 4.67
CA GLY A 63 13.54 5.09 4.09
C GLY A 63 13.46 3.68 3.52
N GLU A 64 13.76 2.65 4.30
CA GLU A 64 13.55 1.22 3.97
C GLU A 64 12.88 0.44 5.10
N VAL A 65 12.49 1.15 6.15
CA VAL A 65 11.96 0.55 7.38
C VAL A 65 10.45 0.68 7.40
N TRP A 66 9.79 -0.44 7.67
CA TRP A 66 8.37 -0.51 7.96
C TRP A 66 8.14 -0.55 9.47
N THR A 67 7.23 0.28 9.95
CA THR A 67 6.75 0.28 11.34
C THR A 67 5.23 0.21 11.33
N ARG A 68 4.65 -0.65 12.16
CA ARG A 68 3.20 -0.78 12.27
C ARG A 68 2.66 0.39 13.08
N PHE A 69 1.74 1.13 12.50
CA PHE A 69 1.06 2.26 13.12
C PHE A 69 -0.25 1.82 13.79
N ALA A 70 -1.07 1.03 13.11
CA ALA A 70 -2.37 0.56 13.62
C ALA A 70 -2.62 -0.91 13.27
N GLU A 71 -3.53 -1.57 13.99
CA GLU A 71 -3.96 -2.96 13.77
C GLU A 71 -5.42 -3.16 14.17
N ASN A 72 -5.98 -4.36 13.95
CA ASN A 72 -7.35 -4.74 14.27
C ASN A 72 -8.46 -4.02 13.47
N LEU A 73 -8.15 -3.59 12.24
CA LEU A 73 -9.16 -3.06 11.30
C LEU A 73 -9.79 -4.20 10.48
N MET A 74 -11.08 -4.09 10.14
CA MET A 74 -11.81 -5.09 9.37
C MET A 74 -11.71 -4.83 7.87
N GLU A 75 -10.69 -5.44 7.23
CA GLU A 75 -10.40 -5.34 5.79
C GLU A 75 -10.42 -3.88 5.28
N PRO A 76 -9.45 -3.05 5.71
CA PRO A 76 -9.37 -1.65 5.32
C PRO A 76 -9.00 -1.49 3.84
N ASN A 77 -9.85 -0.84 3.05
CA ASN A 77 -9.71 -0.72 1.59
C ASN A 77 -9.39 0.70 1.10
N GLY A 78 -9.22 1.66 2.01
CA GLY A 78 -8.82 3.02 1.67
C GLY A 78 -8.20 3.72 2.86
N ILE A 79 -7.18 4.54 2.62
CA ILE A 79 -6.48 5.31 3.65
C ILE A 79 -6.20 6.72 3.14
N TYR A 80 -6.38 7.69 4.01
CA TYR A 80 -6.06 9.10 3.78
C TYR A 80 -5.40 9.66 5.05
N PHE A 81 -4.42 10.54 4.89
CA PHE A 81 -3.82 11.26 6.00
C PHE A 81 -4.27 12.72 5.97
N ASP A 82 -4.91 13.19 7.03
CA ASP A 82 -5.24 14.59 7.19
C ASP A 82 -4.10 15.33 7.91
N ALA A 83 -3.44 16.23 7.20
CA ALA A 83 -2.31 16.99 7.72
C ALA A 83 -2.69 18.06 8.76
N LYS A 84 -3.95 18.54 8.76
CA LYS A 84 -4.41 19.53 9.75
C LYS A 84 -4.74 18.85 11.07
N GLU A 85 -5.29 17.64 11.00
CA GLU A 85 -5.67 16.87 12.17
C GLU A 85 -4.57 15.93 12.68
N GLU A 86 -3.48 15.76 11.92
CA GLU A 86 -2.40 14.79 12.18
C GLU A 86 -2.94 13.37 12.42
N ALA A 87 -3.96 12.96 11.63
CA ALA A 87 -4.67 11.70 11.80
C ALA A 87 -4.87 10.97 10.47
N TYR A 88 -4.98 9.64 10.53
CA TYR A 88 -5.42 8.85 9.39
C TYR A 88 -6.93 8.65 9.41
N TYR A 89 -7.54 8.65 8.23
CA TYR A 89 -8.88 8.15 8.01
C TYR A 89 -8.78 6.87 7.20
N VAL A 90 -9.32 5.78 7.73
CA VAL A 90 -9.30 4.47 7.10
C VAL A 90 -10.72 3.98 6.88
N ALA A 91 -11.06 3.72 5.62
CA ALA A 91 -12.32 3.10 5.27
C ALA A 91 -12.18 1.58 5.46
N GLN A 92 -12.88 1.04 6.44
CA GLN A 92 -13.01 -0.39 6.68
C GLN A 92 -14.46 -0.83 6.47
N LYS A 93 -14.72 -2.15 6.45
CA LYS A 93 -16.06 -2.68 6.19
C LYS A 93 -17.19 -2.03 7.02
N PRO A 94 -17.06 -1.88 8.35
CA PRO A 94 -18.17 -1.36 9.15
C PRO A 94 -18.24 0.18 9.23
N GLU A 95 -17.13 0.90 8.99
CA GLU A 95 -17.06 2.34 9.28
C GLU A 95 -15.85 3.03 8.64
N LEU A 96 -15.91 4.35 8.61
CA LEU A 96 -14.77 5.22 8.38
C LEU A 96 -14.17 5.54 9.75
N THR A 97 -12.96 5.07 9.98
CA THR A 97 -12.30 5.22 11.28
C THR A 97 -11.20 6.25 11.21
N ARG A 98 -11.22 7.18 12.16
CA ARG A 98 -10.15 8.12 12.42
C ARG A 98 -9.16 7.52 13.41
N LEU A 99 -7.90 7.42 13.00
CA LEU A 99 -6.79 6.84 13.76
C LEU A 99 -5.85 7.95 14.21
N VAL A 100 -5.58 7.99 15.52
CA VAL A 100 -4.86 9.10 16.16
C VAL A 100 -3.72 8.56 17.01
N ASP A 101 -2.53 9.10 16.78
CA ASP A 101 -1.38 9.00 17.67
C ASP A 101 -1.40 10.23 18.59
N LEU A 102 -1.76 10.02 19.85
CA LEU A 102 -1.95 11.09 20.83
C LEU A 102 -0.62 11.55 21.42
N ASN A 103 0.36 10.65 21.50
CA ASN A 103 1.61 10.86 22.22
C ASN A 103 2.81 11.13 21.28
N LYS A 104 2.61 10.98 19.97
CA LYS A 104 3.58 11.16 18.87
C LYS A 104 4.71 10.12 18.86
N ASP A 105 4.46 8.90 19.31
CA ASP A 105 5.41 7.79 19.29
C ASP A 105 5.41 6.97 17.98
N GLY A 106 4.50 7.28 17.06
CA GLY A 106 4.33 6.58 15.79
C GLY A 106 3.41 5.37 15.87
N VAL A 107 2.61 5.24 16.93
CA VAL A 107 1.60 4.20 17.11
C VAL A 107 0.22 4.83 17.33
N CYS A 108 -0.81 4.23 16.76
CA CYS A 108 -2.19 4.65 16.94
C CYS A 108 -2.66 4.33 18.36
N ASP A 109 -2.96 5.38 19.13
CA ASP A 109 -3.51 5.28 20.48
C ASP A 109 -5.04 5.19 20.47
N ARG A 110 -5.71 5.80 19.48
CA ARG A 110 -7.16 5.96 19.47
C ARG A 110 -7.80 5.73 18.11
N TYR A 111 -8.85 4.91 18.12
CA TYR A 111 -9.68 4.55 16.98
C TYR A 111 -11.07 5.16 17.20
N GLU A 112 -11.47 6.10 16.35
CA GLU A 112 -12.74 6.80 16.47
C GLU A 112 -13.59 6.55 15.23
N CYS A 113 -14.84 6.11 15.42
CA CYS A 113 -15.80 6.06 14.33
C CYS A 113 -16.12 7.49 13.88
N ALA A 114 -15.63 7.88 12.70
CA ALA A 114 -15.97 9.17 12.10
C ALA A 114 -17.37 9.13 11.50
N THR A 115 -17.72 8.01 10.86
CA THR A 115 -19.09 7.69 10.42
C THR A 115 -19.20 6.22 10.05
N ASP A 116 -20.35 5.61 10.34
CA ASP A 116 -20.79 4.28 9.93
C ASP A 116 -22.06 4.34 9.06
N ALA A 117 -22.41 5.54 8.58
CA ALA A 117 -23.68 5.82 7.90
C ALA A 117 -23.66 5.48 6.39
N PHE A 118 -22.64 4.75 5.92
CA PHE A 118 -22.51 4.32 4.52
C PHE A 118 -22.75 2.81 4.39
N GLY A 119 -23.37 2.42 3.28
CA GLY A 119 -23.88 1.06 3.04
C GLY A 119 -25.30 1.11 2.47
#